data_AF-A0A4R5B989-F1
#
_entry.id   AF-A0A4R5B989-F1
#
_cell.length_a   1.000
_cell.length_b   1.000
_cell.length_c   1.000
_cell.angle_alpha   90.00
_cell.angle_beta   90.00
_cell.angle_gamma   90.00
#
_symmetry.space_group_name_H-M   'P 1'
#
loop_
_entity.id
_entity.type
_entity.pdbx_description
1 polymer ?
#
loop_
_entity_poly.entity_id
_entity_poly.type
_entity_poly.pdbx_seq_one_letter_code
_entity_poly.pdbx_strand_id
1 'polypeptide(L)'
;MDEPIDRARVQAGLRLIARGLEELAAALDGPDEPGELERTARVIRDWGDRGLRKNEASALFRRHGFAPQTTGGWTRGDWIDIGDDGLRYLTAKSREWLAGHDEGEEP
;
A
#
# COMPACT_ATOMS: atom_id res chain seq x y z
N MET A 1 0.21 42.32 17.54
CA MET A 1 1.21 41.81 16.60
C MET A 1 0.97 40.32 16.49
N ASP A 2 0.57 39.83 15.32
CA ASP A 2 0.56 38.38 15.07
C ASP A 2 2.00 37.91 14.97
N GLU A 3 2.39 36.97 15.84
CA GLU A 3 3.69 36.33 15.74
C GLU A 3 3.70 35.45 14.48
N PRO A 4 4.69 35.61 13.57
CA PRO A 4 4.73 34.82 12.36
C PRO A 4 4.89 33.34 12.74
N ILE A 5 4.00 32.50 12.24
CA ILE A 5 3.99 31.05 12.51
C ILE A 5 5.38 30.47 12.21
N ASP A 6 6.01 29.88 13.24
CA ASP A 6 7.24 29.11 13.10
C ASP A 6 6.93 27.79 12.38
N ARG A 7 7.05 27.83 11.06
CA ARG A 7 6.78 26.69 10.17
C ARG A 7 7.68 25.50 10.47
N ALA A 8 8.92 25.73 10.92
CA ALA A 8 9.85 24.65 11.23
C ALA A 8 9.39 23.88 12.48
N ARG A 9 8.97 24.61 13.52
CA ARG A 9 8.37 24.02 14.73
C ARG A 9 7.09 23.26 14.43
N VAL A 10 6.22 23.81 13.57
CA VAL A 10 4.99 23.13 13.14
C VAL A 10 5.32 21.84 12.37
N GLN A 11 6.26 21.88 11.43
CA GLN A 11 6.70 20.68 10.69
C GLN A 11 7.28 19.61 11.61
N ALA A 12 8.11 19.99 12.60
CA ALA A 12 8.66 19.06 13.57
C ALA A 12 7.56 18.42 14.43
N GLY A 13 6.58 19.20 14.89
CA GLY A 13 5.43 18.69 15.63
C GLY A 13 4.60 17.70 14.80
N LEU A 14 4.33 18.00 13.53
CA LEU A 14 3.60 17.10 12.64
C LEU A 14 4.33 15.76 12.41
N ARG A 15 5.66 15.79 12.26
CA ARG A 15 6.47 14.57 12.15
C ARG A 15 6.41 13.73 13.42
N LEU A 16 6.43 14.37 14.59
CA LEU A 16 6.32 13.67 15.87
C LEU A 16 4.96 13.00 16.04
N ILE A 17 3.88 13.69 15.67
CA ILE A 17 2.52 13.14 15.68
C ILE A 17 2.41 11.94 14.73
N ALA A 18 2.93 12.07 13.50
CA ALA A 18 2.92 10.98 12.53
C ALA A 18 3.62 9.73 13.08
N ARG A 19 4.81 9.90 13.67
CA ARG A 19 5.54 8.82 14.33
C ARG A 19 4.75 8.17 15.46
N GLY A 20 4.10 8.96 16.32
CA GLY A 20 3.28 8.41 17.40
C GLY A 20 2.09 7.58 16.88
N LEU A 21 1.49 7.98 15.75
CA LEU A 21 0.42 7.22 15.11
C LEU A 21 0.94 5.91 14.48
N GLU A 22 2.14 5.91 13.91
CA GLU A 22 2.81 4.70 13.42
C GLU A 22 3.12 3.72 14.55
N GLU A 23 3.63 4.22 15.69
CA GLU A 23 3.90 3.40 16.87
C GLU A 23 2.62 2.80 17.46
N LEU A 24 1.52 3.56 17.48
CA LEU A 24 0.21 3.06 17.92
C LEU A 24 -0.36 2.01 16.97
N ALA A 25 -0.23 2.20 15.65
CA ALA A 25 -0.65 1.22 14.67
C ALA A 25 0.14 -0.09 14.84
N ALA A 26 1.47 0.00 14.94
CA ALA A 26 2.33 -1.17 15.14
C ALA A 26 2.05 -1.91 16.46
N ALA A 27 1.57 -1.23 17.50
CA ALA A 27 1.16 -1.87 18.75
C ALA A 27 -0.18 -2.62 18.65
N LEU A 28 -0.99 -2.31 17.63
CA LEU A 28 -2.24 -3.00 17.32
C LEU A 28 -2.01 -4.21 16.40
N ASP A 29 -0.92 -4.20 15.63
CA ASP A 29 -0.53 -5.34 14.79
C ASP A 29 -0.25 -6.55 15.71
N GLY A 30 -1.14 -7.54 15.67
CA GLY A 30 -0.98 -8.77 16.43
C GLY A 30 0.19 -9.62 15.91
N PRO A 31 0.68 -10.61 16.68
CA PRO A 31 1.74 -11.52 16.22
C PRO A 31 1.35 -12.32 14.96
N ASP A 32 0.06 -12.39 14.64
CA ASP A 32 -0.49 -13.04 13.45
C ASP A 32 -0.79 -12.06 12.31
N GLU A 33 -0.46 -10.77 12.44
CA GLU A 33 -0.66 -9.83 11.35
C GLU A 33 0.33 -10.09 10.21
N PRO A 34 -0.17 -10.21 8.97
CA PRO A 34 0.69 -10.46 7.83
C PRO A 34 1.64 -9.28 7.61
N GLY A 35 2.93 -9.59 7.49
CA GLY A 35 3.95 -8.63 7.07
C GLY A 35 3.60 -7.98 5.73
N GLU A 36 4.27 -6.88 5.38
CA GLU A 36 3.96 -6.12 4.17
C GLU A 36 4.02 -6.95 2.88
N LEU A 37 4.96 -7.90 2.78
CA LEU A 37 5.06 -8.82 1.63
C LEU A 37 3.85 -9.74 1.53
N GLU A 38 3.42 -10.36 2.63
CA GLU A 38 2.23 -11.23 2.62
C GLU A 38 0.95 -10.42 2.35
N ARG A 39 0.84 -9.19 2.87
CA ARG A 39 -0.25 -8.28 2.49
C ARG A 39 -0.21 -7.92 1.00
N THR A 40 0.97 -7.73 0.43
CA THR A 40 1.17 -7.50 -1.01
C THR A 40 0.73 -8.72 -1.81
N ALA A 41 1.12 -9.93 -1.41
CA ALA A 41 0.70 -11.16 -2.06
C ALA A 41 -0.83 -11.33 -2.04
N ARG A 42 -1.46 -11.11 -0.87
CA ARG A 42 -2.93 -11.11 -0.74
C ARG A 42 -3.62 -10.12 -1.68
N VAL A 43 -3.09 -8.89 -1.80
CA VAL A 43 -3.62 -7.90 -2.75
C VAL A 43 -3.56 -8.44 -4.18
N ILE A 44 -2.42 -9.01 -4.60
CA ILE A 44 -2.24 -9.51 -5.98
C ILE A 44 -3.17 -10.70 -6.24
N ARG A 45 -3.30 -11.64 -5.29
CA ARG A 45 -4.24 -12.78 -5.39
C ARG A 45 -5.68 -12.31 -5.54
N ASP A 46 -6.12 -11.38 -4.67
CA ASP A 46 -7.50 -10.87 -4.67
C ASP A 46 -7.79 -9.93 -5.85
N TRP A 47 -6.77 -9.34 -6.46
CA TRP A 47 -6.91 -8.56 -7.70
C TRP A 47 -7.34 -9.46 -8.86
N GLY A 48 -6.72 -10.64 -8.98
CA GLY A 48 -6.93 -11.60 -10.06
C GLY A 48 -6.57 -11.03 -11.44
N ASP A 49 -7.17 -11.60 -12.49
CA ASP A 49 -6.81 -11.25 -13.88
C ASP A 49 -7.56 -10.05 -14.47
N ARG A 50 -8.52 -9.49 -13.72
CA ARG A 50 -9.37 -8.40 -14.22
C ARG A 50 -8.75 -7.01 -14.02
N GLY A 51 -9.10 -6.09 -14.90
CA GLY A 51 -8.83 -4.67 -14.70
C GLY A 51 -9.70 -4.08 -13.60
N LEU A 52 -9.11 -3.24 -12.73
CA LEU A 52 -9.84 -2.53 -11.67
C LEU A 52 -9.94 -1.04 -11.95
N ARG A 53 -11.11 -0.46 -11.66
CA ARG A 53 -11.26 0.99 -11.58
C ARG A 53 -10.47 1.53 -10.38
N LYS A 54 -10.18 2.83 -10.40
CA LYS A 54 -9.46 3.52 -9.30
C LYS A 54 -10.09 3.26 -7.93
N ASN A 55 -11.41 3.37 -7.82
CA ASN A 55 -12.13 3.17 -6.57
C ASN A 55 -12.12 1.71 -6.10
N GLU A 56 -12.18 0.74 -7.01
CA GLU A 56 -12.06 -0.68 -6.71
C GLU A 56 -10.65 -1.02 -6.20
N ALA A 57 -9.61 -0.53 -6.89
CA ALA A 57 -8.22 -0.69 -6.46
C ALA A 57 -7.99 -0.06 -5.08
N SER A 58 -8.46 1.17 -4.85
CA SER A 58 -8.37 1.81 -3.53
C SER A 58 -9.14 1.05 -2.44
N ALA A 59 -10.29 0.46 -2.76
CA ALA A 59 -11.04 -0.37 -1.82
C ALA A 59 -10.29 -1.67 -1.49
N LEU A 60 -9.72 -2.33 -2.50
CA LEU A 60 -8.88 -3.50 -2.34
C LEU A 60 -7.69 -3.21 -1.42
N PHE A 61 -6.92 -2.14 -1.68
CA PHE A 61 -5.81 -1.73 -0.83
C PHE A 61 -6.22 -1.54 0.64
N ARG A 62 -7.34 -0.85 0.90
CA ARG A 62 -7.84 -0.67 2.28
C ARG A 62 -8.14 -1.98 2.98
N ARG A 63 -8.71 -2.97 2.28
CA ARG A 63 -9.03 -4.29 2.87
C ARG A 63 -7.78 -5.03 3.35
N HIS A 64 -6.64 -4.77 2.72
CA HIS A 64 -5.36 -5.37 3.09
C HIS A 64 -4.47 -4.40 3.89
N GLY A 65 -5.05 -3.36 4.51
CA GLY A 65 -4.32 -2.47 5.41
C GLY A 65 -3.39 -1.46 4.72
N PHE A 66 -3.49 -1.28 3.41
CA PHE A 66 -2.74 -0.25 2.69
C PHE A 66 -3.49 1.09 2.64
N ALA A 67 -2.73 2.17 2.65
CA ALA A 67 -3.28 3.50 2.40
C ALA A 67 -3.90 3.59 0.98
N PRO A 68 -5.01 4.31 0.78
CA PRO A 68 -5.66 4.40 -0.54
C PRO A 68 -4.78 5.05 -1.63
N GLN A 69 -3.74 5.79 -1.20
CA GLN A 69 -2.80 6.50 -2.05
C GLN A 69 -1.73 5.56 -2.65
N THR A 70 -1.66 4.32 -2.15
CA THR A 70 -0.66 3.31 -2.52
C THR A 70 -0.72 2.92 -4.00
N THR A 71 -1.87 3.09 -4.65
CA THR A 71 -2.03 2.83 -6.09
C THR A 71 -1.01 3.59 -6.95
N GLY A 72 -0.69 4.85 -6.60
CA GLY A 72 0.32 5.62 -7.35
C GLY A 72 1.75 5.14 -7.10
N GLY A 73 2.03 4.60 -5.91
CA GLY A 73 3.30 3.93 -5.61
C GLY A 73 3.46 2.63 -6.38
N TRP A 74 2.38 1.86 -6.51
CA TRP A 74 2.38 0.61 -7.27
C TRP A 74 2.56 0.83 -8.78
N THR A 75 1.95 1.88 -9.35
CA THR A 75 2.24 2.26 -10.74
C THR A 75 3.70 2.67 -10.92
N ARG A 76 4.25 3.51 -10.03
CA ARG A 76 5.67 3.91 -10.10
C ARG A 76 6.64 2.74 -9.91
N GLY A 77 6.24 1.74 -9.13
CA GLY A 77 7.01 0.52 -8.88
C GLY A 77 6.81 -0.57 -9.93
N ASP A 78 6.06 -0.31 -11.00
CA ASP A 78 5.77 -1.26 -12.08
C ASP A 78 5.02 -2.53 -11.62
N TRP A 79 4.21 -2.40 -10.56
CA TRP A 79 3.34 -3.48 -10.07
C TRP A 79 1.99 -3.50 -10.80
N ILE A 80 1.51 -2.33 -11.20
CA ILE A 80 0.29 -2.17 -11.98
C ILE A 80 0.51 -1.20 -13.13
N ASP A 81 -0.19 -1.43 -14.23
CA ASP A 81 -0.27 -0.53 -15.37
C ASP A 81 -1.70 -0.02 -15.58
N ILE A 82 -1.85 1.13 -16.24
CA ILE A 82 -3.14 1.71 -16.59
C ILE A 82 -3.36 1.48 -18.07
N GLY A 83 -4.34 0.64 -18.41
CA GLY A 83 -4.71 0.38 -19.80
C GLY A 83 -5.38 1.59 -20.45
N ASP A 84 -5.49 1.55 -21.78
CA ASP A 84 -6.15 2.58 -22.58
C ASP A 84 -7.65 2.74 -22.25
N ASP A 85 -8.24 1.74 -21.61
CA ASP A 85 -9.61 1.74 -21.07
C ASP A 85 -9.73 2.43 -19.70
N GLY A 86 -8.61 2.90 -19.12
CA GLY A 86 -8.53 3.55 -17.82
C GLY A 86 -8.58 2.59 -16.63
N LEU A 87 -8.57 1.28 -16.87
CA LEU A 87 -8.51 0.25 -15.83
C LEU A 87 -7.06 -0.03 -15.42
N ARG A 88 -6.88 -0.52 -14.19
CA ARG A 88 -5.58 -0.90 -13.64
C ARG A 88 -5.41 -2.39 -13.68
N TYR A 89 -4.33 -2.82 -14.30
CA TYR A 89 -3.98 -4.21 -14.51
C TYR A 89 -2.70 -4.54 -13.75
N LEU A 90 -2.64 -5.72 -13.15
CA LEU A 90 -1.38 -6.27 -12.66
C LEU A 90 -0.40 -6.43 -13.84
N THR A 91 0.86 -6.08 -13.63
CA THR A 91 1.93 -6.29 -14.63
C THR A 91 2.40 -7.74 -14.63
N ALA A 92 3.17 -8.16 -15.65
CA ALA A 92 3.83 -9.48 -15.65
C ALA A 92 4.73 -9.65 -14.41
N LYS A 93 5.52 -8.62 -14.10
CA LYS A 93 6.38 -8.55 -12.91
C LYS A 93 5.63 -8.90 -11.63
N SER A 94 4.44 -8.31 -11.42
CA SER A 94 3.67 -8.57 -10.19
C SER A 94 3.18 -10.02 -10.09
N ARG A 95 2.83 -10.64 -11.22
CA ARG A 95 2.41 -12.06 -11.27
C ARG A 95 3.59 -13.00 -11.08
N GLU A 96 4.72 -12.73 -11.72
CA GLU A 96 5.96 -13.50 -11.56
C GLU A 96 6.48 -13.44 -10.12
N TRP A 97 6.42 -12.26 -9.51
CA TRP A 97 6.77 -12.11 -8.10
C TRP A 97 5.87 -12.95 -7.19
N LEU A 98 4.54 -12.95 -7.43
CA LEU A 98 3.62 -13.77 -6.64
C LEU A 98 3.91 -15.26 -6.82
N ALA A 99 4.15 -15.72 -8.04
CA ALA A 99 4.50 -17.12 -8.31
C ALA A 99 5.76 -17.55 -7.55
N GLY A 100 6.82 -16.74 -7.59
CA GLY A 100 8.04 -17.01 -6.83
C GLY A 100 7.88 -16.87 -5.30
N HIS A 101 6.90 -16.08 -4.85
CA HIS A 101 6.57 -15.97 -3.42
C HIS A 101 5.88 -17.24 -2.90
N ASP A 102 4.90 -17.75 -3.65
CA ASP A 102 4.17 -18.98 -3.30
C ASP A 102 5.08 -20.22 -3.37
N GLU A 103 6.10 -20.23 -4.26
CA GLU A 103 7.12 -21.31 -4.34
C GLU A 103 8.12 -21.31 -3.16
N GLY A 104 8.35 -20.14 -2.54
CA GLY A 104 9.21 -20.01 -1.36
C GLY A 104 8.52 -20.41 -0.04
N GLU A 105 7.22 -20.67 -0.09
CA GLU A 105 6.35 -21.15 1.00
C GLU A 105 6.19 -22.69 0.92
N GLU A 106 7.26 -23.45 0.67
CA GLU A 106 7.26 -24.88 0.95
C GLU A 106 7.38 -25.11 2.48
N PRO A 107 6.57 -26.03 3.07
CA PRO A 107 6.50 -26.27 4.52
C PRO A 107 7.77 -26.86 5.15
#